data_AF-A0A7C3C446-F1
#
_entry.id   AF-A0A7C3C446-F1
#
_cell.length_a   1.000
_cell.length_b   1.000
_cell.length_c   1.000
_cell.angle_alpha   90.00
_cell.angle_beta   90.00
_cell.angle_gamma   90.00
#
_symmetry.space_group_name_H-M   'P 1'
#
loop_
_entity.id
_entity.type
_entity.pdbx_description
1 polymer ?
#
loop_
_entity_poly.entity_id
_entity_poly.type
_entity_poly.pdbx_seq_one_letter_code
_entity_poly.pdbx_strand_id
1 'polypeptide(L)'
;MKDNNEKDRELLDNLDRIMEGREDEVMESADEDTRSATEFARKMASMREKPSGEFAENLKAELIHRLAEQENKQESGDQELLFWGITRRKFWQGTIAALITFIIIAIIFIITLLLD
;
A
#
# COMPACT_ATOMS: atom_id res chain seq x y z
N MET A 1 -11.79 24.23 6.64
CA MET A 1 -11.69 22.80 6.99
C MET A 1 -10.23 22.43 6.80
N LYS A 2 -9.44 22.39 7.90
CA LYS A 2 -8.08 21.84 7.85
C LYS A 2 -8.24 20.36 7.56
N ASP A 3 -7.60 19.90 6.48
CA ASP A 3 -7.90 18.68 5.77
C ASP A 3 -7.69 17.44 6.68
N ASN A 4 -8.71 16.58 6.81
CA ASN A 4 -8.62 15.36 7.62
C ASN A 4 -7.45 14.47 7.17
N ASN A 5 -7.11 14.54 5.88
CA ASN A 5 -6.00 13.83 5.29
C ASN A 5 -4.63 14.25 5.88
N GLU A 6 -4.48 15.52 6.27
CA GLU A 6 -3.24 16.00 6.89
C GLU A 6 -3.05 15.40 8.29
N LYS A 7 -4.15 15.29 9.07
CA LYS A 7 -4.15 14.68 10.40
C LYS A 7 -3.92 13.16 10.34
N ASP A 8 -4.54 12.49 9.37
CA ASP A 8 -4.33 11.05 9.14
C ASP A 8 -2.87 10.77 8.77
N ARG A 9 -2.28 11.61 7.93
CA ARG A 9 -0.87 11.49 7.56
C ARG A 9 0.07 11.75 8.74
N GLU A 10 -0.22 12.75 9.57
CA GLU A 10 0.54 13.04 10.79
C GLU A 10 0.45 11.87 11.79
N LEU A 11 -0.72 11.29 11.96
CA LEU A 11 -0.91 10.09 12.79
C LEU A 11 -0.08 8.92 12.28
N LEU A 12 -0.14 8.63 10.98
CA LEU A 12 0.60 7.51 10.38
C LEU A 12 2.11 7.67 10.54
N ASP A 13 2.65 8.87 10.29
CA ASP A 13 4.07 9.15 10.46
C ASP A 13 4.51 9.00 11.94
N ASN A 14 3.68 9.46 12.88
CA ASN A 14 3.92 9.27 14.31
C ASN A 14 3.89 7.78 14.70
N LEU A 15 2.97 6.99 14.14
CA LEU A 15 2.88 5.55 14.39
C LEU A 15 4.11 4.80 13.85
N ASP A 16 4.56 5.12 12.64
CA ASP A 16 5.76 4.52 12.06
C ASP A 16 6.99 4.78 12.94
N ARG A 17 7.17 6.02 13.43
CA ARG A 17 8.27 6.37 14.35
C ARG A 17 8.20 5.60 15.67
N ILE A 18 7.01 5.42 16.24
CA ILE A 18 6.81 4.61 17.46
C ILE A 18 7.16 3.14 17.20
N MET A 19 6.72 2.57 16.07
CA MET A 19 7.01 1.18 15.71
C MET A 19 8.50 0.94 15.47
N GLU A 20 9.22 1.95 14.97
CA GLU A 20 10.66 1.92 14.75
C GLU A 20 11.48 2.20 16.03
N GLY A 21 10.82 2.51 17.15
CA GLY A 21 11.46 2.81 18.42
C GLY A 21 12.07 4.22 18.51
N ARG A 22 11.74 5.12 17.58
CA ARG A 22 12.11 6.55 17.58
C ARG A 22 11.01 7.39 18.21
N GLU A 23 10.64 7.03 19.44
CA GLU A 23 9.55 7.70 20.16
C GLU A 23 9.86 9.16 20.54
N ASP A 24 11.14 9.54 20.55
CA ASP A 24 11.66 10.88 20.78
C ASP A 24 11.43 11.83 19.60
N GLU A 25 11.23 11.29 18.39
CA GLU A 25 10.95 12.05 17.17
C GLU A 25 9.45 12.23 16.90
N VAL A 26 8.57 11.70 17.76
CA VAL A 26 7.12 11.80 17.60
C VAL A 26 6.67 13.26 17.79
N MET A 27 5.95 13.80 16.80
CA MET A 27 5.47 15.18 16.85
C MET A 27 4.20 15.27 17.70
N GLU A 28 4.15 16.27 18.59
CA GLU A 28 2.96 16.52 19.40
C GLU A 28 1.86 17.15 18.54
N SER A 29 0.79 16.38 18.30
CA SER A 29 -0.34 16.84 17.50
C SER A 29 -1.22 17.81 18.29
N ALA A 30 -1.60 18.92 17.64
CA ALA A 30 -2.57 19.87 18.22
C ALA A 30 -4.01 19.31 18.25
N ASP A 31 -4.26 18.25 17.50
CA ASP A 31 -5.54 17.55 17.45
C ASP A 31 -5.64 16.49 18.56
N GLU A 32 -6.75 16.52 19.29
CA GLU A 32 -6.95 15.68 20.47
C GLU A 32 -7.11 14.19 20.12
N ASP A 33 -7.76 13.89 18.99
CA ASP A 33 -7.96 12.51 18.54
C ASP A 33 -6.64 11.89 18.08
N THR A 34 -5.86 12.63 17.27
CA THR A 34 -4.50 12.22 16.86
C THR A 34 -3.58 12.01 18.06
N ARG A 35 -3.66 12.89 19.08
CA ARG A 35 -2.82 12.79 20.28
C ARG A 35 -3.17 11.54 21.08
N SER A 36 -4.46 11.30 21.31
CA SER A 36 -4.95 10.12 22.05
C SER A 36 -4.55 8.81 21.36
N ALA A 37 -4.67 8.74 20.03
CA ALA A 37 -4.25 7.57 19.26
C ALA A 37 -2.72 7.33 19.34
N THR A 38 -1.93 8.40 19.31
CA THR A 38 -0.47 8.35 19.41
C THR A 38 -0.02 7.89 20.81
N GLU A 39 -0.65 8.40 21.87
CA GLU A 39 -0.40 7.97 23.25
C GLU A 39 -0.76 6.49 23.47
N PHE A 40 -1.89 6.06 22.91
CA PHE A 40 -2.28 4.64 22.93
C PHE A 40 -1.23 3.77 22.25
N ALA A 41 -0.75 4.16 21.08
CA ALA A 41 0.29 3.44 20.36
C ALA A 41 1.61 3.37 21.14
N ARG A 42 2.04 4.47 21.77
CA ARG A 42 3.23 4.49 22.64
C ARG A 42 3.08 3.51 23.81
N LYS A 43 1.91 3.49 24.44
CA LYS A 43 1.61 2.54 25.52
C LYS A 43 1.67 1.09 25.03
N MET A 44 1.11 0.80 23.87
CA MET A 44 1.18 -0.54 23.28
C MET A 44 2.61 -0.95 22.91
N ALA A 45 3.41 -0.04 22.35
CA ALA A 45 4.81 -0.28 22.03
C ALA A 45 5.63 -0.57 23.30
N SER A 46 5.39 0.17 24.39
CA SER A 46 6.07 -0.06 25.67
C SER A 46 5.77 -1.42 26.30
N MET A 47 4.62 -2.03 25.97
CA MET A 47 4.23 -3.36 26.43
C MET A 47 4.80 -4.49 25.57
N ARG A 48 5.38 -4.17 24.42
CA ARG A 48 5.92 -5.18 23.51
C ARG A 48 7.17 -5.79 24.14
N GLU A 49 7.05 -7.00 24.67
CA GLU A 49 8.22 -7.79 25.05
C GLU A 49 9.11 -7.97 23.81
N LYS A 50 10.40 -7.70 24.00
CA LYS A 50 11.39 -7.92 22.95
C LYS A 50 11.35 -9.41 22.58
N PRO A 51 11.25 -9.76 21.28
CA PRO A 51 11.27 -11.16 20.89
C PRO A 51 12.52 -11.85 21.45
N SER A 52 12.39 -13.11 21.84
CA SER A 52 13.54 -13.88 22.35
C SER A 52 14.65 -13.91 21.31
N GLY A 53 15.91 -13.94 21.75
CA GLY A 53 17.06 -13.96 20.84
C GLY A 53 16.98 -15.12 19.84
N GLU A 54 16.54 -16.29 20.31
CA GLU A 54 16.32 -17.48 19.49
C GLU A 54 15.27 -17.24 18.38
N PHE A 55 14.18 -16.53 18.67
CA PHE A 55 13.16 -16.21 17.67
C PHE A 55 13.71 -15.26 16.59
N ALA A 56 14.50 -14.26 16.99
CA ALA A 56 15.12 -13.33 16.05
C ALA A 56 16.14 -14.04 15.13
N GLU A 57 16.94 -14.96 15.69
CA GLU A 57 17.88 -15.76 14.90
C GLU A 57 17.17 -16.71 13.94
N ASN A 58 16.09 -17.36 14.37
CA ASN A 58 15.29 -18.23 13.52
C ASN A 58 14.63 -17.46 12.36
N LEU A 59 14.07 -16.27 12.63
CA LEU A 59 13.54 -15.40 11.59
C LEU A 59 14.61 -14.96 10.59
N LYS A 60 15.81 -14.63 11.07
CA LYS A 60 16.92 -14.26 10.19
C LYS A 60 17.30 -15.43 9.28
N ALA A 61 17.38 -16.65 9.82
CA ALA A 61 17.64 -17.85 9.05
C ALA A 61 16.55 -18.09 8.00
N GLU A 62 15.28 -17.95 8.37
CA GLU A 62 14.14 -18.10 7.46
C GLU A 62 14.15 -17.04 6.34
N LEU A 63 14.45 -15.78 6.66
CA LEU A 63 14.52 -14.69 5.66
C LEU A 63 15.67 -14.90 4.67
N ILE A 64 16.85 -15.30 5.15
CA ILE A 64 17.99 -15.64 4.29
C ILE A 64 17.61 -16.82 3.37
N HIS A 65 16.94 -17.83 3.92
CA HIS A 65 16.50 -18.97 3.14
C HIS A 65 15.50 -18.57 2.05
N ARG A 66 14.49 -17.75 2.37
CA ARG A 66 13.51 -17.23 1.40
C ARG A 66 14.15 -16.35 0.32
N LEU A 67 15.16 -15.55 0.66
CA LEU A 67 15.91 -14.76 -0.32
C LEU A 67 16.67 -15.67 -1.29
N ALA A 68 17.37 -16.67 -0.78
CA ALA A 68 18.07 -17.65 -1.61
C ALA A 68 17.09 -18.45 -2.50
N GLU A 69 15.90 -18.78 -1.99
CA GLU A 69 14.85 -19.39 -2.81
C GLU A 69 14.30 -18.46 -3.89
N GLN A 70 14.16 -17.15 -3.60
CA GLN A 70 13.70 -16.16 -4.58
C GLN A 70 14.74 -15.92 -5.68
N GLU A 71 16.02 -15.84 -5.34
CA GLU A 71 17.11 -15.71 -6.32
C GLU A 71 17.14 -16.94 -7.27
N ASN A 72 17.00 -18.16 -6.74
CA ASN A 72 16.94 -19.38 -7.56
C ASN A 72 15.66 -19.50 -8.41
N LYS A 73 14.53 -18.97 -7.93
CA LYS A 73 13.28 -18.92 -8.71
C LYS A 73 13.31 -17.86 -9.82
N GLN A 74 14.10 -16.80 -9.66
CA GLN A 74 14.24 -15.76 -10.69
C GLN A 74 15.02 -16.25 -11.92
N GLU A 75 15.98 -17.18 -11.77
CA GLU A 75 16.66 -17.80 -12.90
C GLU A 75 15.81 -18.84 -13.66
N SER A 76 14.77 -19.40 -13.02
CA SER A 76 13.96 -20.50 -13.57
C SER A 76 12.54 -20.08 -14.01
N GLY A 77 12.03 -18.92 -13.57
CA GLY A 77 10.65 -18.48 -13.80
C GLY A 77 10.38 -17.65 -15.06
N ASP A 78 11.41 -17.17 -15.76
CA ASP A 78 11.23 -16.24 -16.88
C ASP A 78 10.59 -16.87 -18.13
N GLN A 79 10.63 -18.19 -18.29
CA GLN A 79 9.98 -18.86 -19.44
C GLN A 79 8.48 -19.13 -19.23
N GLU A 80 8.02 -19.38 -18.01
CA GLU A 80 6.61 -19.75 -17.76
C GLU A 80 5.70 -18.52 -17.49
N LEU A 81 6.24 -17.43 -16.93
CA LEU A 81 5.45 -16.24 -16.59
C LEU A 81 5.07 -15.37 -17.81
N LEU A 82 5.81 -15.46 -18.92
CA LEU A 82 5.48 -14.77 -20.17
C LEU A 82 4.16 -15.26 -20.78
N PHE A 83 3.83 -16.55 -20.63
CA PHE A 83 2.60 -17.11 -21.20
C PHE A 83 1.33 -16.67 -20.44
N TRP A 84 1.43 -16.42 -19.13
CA TRP A 84 0.29 -15.97 -18.32
C TRP A 84 0.03 -14.45 -18.41
N GLY A 85 1.07 -13.65 -18.68
CA GLY A 85 0.96 -12.20 -18.80
C GLY A 85 0.26 -11.71 -20.09
N ILE A 86 0.34 -12.46 -21.18
CA ILE A 86 -0.18 -12.04 -22.49
C ILE A 86 -1.70 -12.25 -22.61
N THR A 87 -2.25 -13.29 -21.97
CA THR A 87 -3.67 -13.62 -22.05
C THR A 87 -4.54 -12.64 -21.26
N ARG A 88 -4.09 -12.12 -20.11
CA ARG A 88 -4.84 -11.10 -19.34
C ARG A 88 -4.86 -9.71 -20.01
N ARG A 89 -3.80 -9.32 -20.74
CA ARG A 89 -3.74 -7.99 -21.39
C ARG A 89 -4.71 -7.85 -22.57
N LYS A 90 -4.93 -8.91 -23.35
CA LYS A 90 -5.80 -8.85 -24.55
C LYS A 90 -7.28 -8.66 -24.22
N PHE A 91 -7.76 -9.18 -23.08
CA PHE A 91 -9.17 -9.04 -22.69
C PHE A 91 -9.54 -7.63 -22.19
N TRP A 92 -8.59 -6.89 -21.61
CA TRP A 92 -8.84 -5.52 -21.11
C TRP A 92 -8.76 -4.43 -22.19
N GLN A 93 -8.05 -4.68 -23.30
CA GLN A 93 -7.97 -3.68 -24.38
C GLN A 93 -9.29 -3.53 -25.14
N GLY A 94 -10.05 -4.62 -25.33
CA GLY A 94 -11.36 -4.55 -26.00
C GLY A 94 -12.41 -3.78 -25.20
N THR A 95 -12.41 -3.93 -23.87
CA THR A 95 -13.34 -3.23 -22.97
C THR A 95 -13.04 -1.74 -22.93
N ILE A 96 -11.76 -1.33 -22.89
CA ILE A 96 -11.38 0.08 -22.90
C ILE A 96 -11.76 0.75 -24.22
N ALA A 97 -11.54 0.09 -25.36
CA ALA A 97 -11.90 0.65 -26.67
C ALA A 97 -13.42 0.85 -26.83
N ALA A 98 -14.22 -0.11 -26.36
CA ALA A 98 -15.69 -0.02 -26.36
C ALA A 98 -16.21 1.11 -25.46
N LEU A 99 -15.60 1.32 -24.30
CA LEU A 99 -15.99 2.35 -23.35
C LEU A 99 -15.68 3.76 -23.90
N ILE A 100 -14.52 3.93 -24.55
CA ILE A 100 -14.16 5.18 -25.23
C ILE A 100 -15.13 5.50 -26.37
N THR A 101 -15.47 4.51 -27.20
CA THR A 101 -16.43 4.73 -28.31
C THR A 101 -17.82 5.08 -27.78
N PHE A 102 -18.27 4.45 -26.70
CA PHE A 102 -19.55 4.76 -26.07
C PHE A 102 -19.61 6.20 -25.55
N ILE A 103 -18.53 6.69 -24.93
CA ILE A 103 -18.42 8.08 -24.47
C ILE A 103 -18.52 9.06 -25.64
N ILE A 104 -17.83 8.79 -26.74
CA ILE A 104 -17.87 9.66 -27.92
C ILE A 104 -19.29 9.73 -28.51
N ILE A 105 -19.97 8.59 -28.65
CA ILE A 105 -21.35 8.54 -29.15
C ILE A 105 -22.29 9.31 -28.22
N ALA A 106 -22.14 9.15 -26.90
CA ALA A 106 -22.95 9.87 -25.92
C ALA A 106 -22.75 11.39 -26.00
N ILE A 107 -21.52 11.86 -26.18
CA ILE A 107 -21.21 13.29 -26.35
C ILE A 107 -21.86 13.83 -27.63
N ILE A 108 -21.74 13.12 -28.75
CA ILE A 108 -22.36 13.53 -30.01
C ILE A 108 -23.89 13.61 -29.85
N PHE A 109 -24.49 12.61 -29.20
CA PHE A 109 -25.94 12.57 -28.95
C PHE A 109 -26.41 13.75 -28.09
N ILE A 110 -25.68 14.08 -27.02
CA ILE A 110 -25.97 15.23 -26.17
C ILE A 110 -25.87 16.53 -26.96
N ILE A 111 -24.83 16.69 -27.78
CA ILE A 111 -24.67 17.89 -28.61
C ILE A 111 -25.82 18.02 -29.60
N THR A 112 -26.21 16.94 -30.28
CA THR A 112 -27.34 16.97 -31.22
C THR A 112 -28.66 17.29 -30.54
N LEU A 113 -28.90 16.76 -29.33
CA LEU A 113 -30.13 17.01 -28.57
C LEU A 113 -30.17 18.42 -27.96
N LEU A 114 -29.01 19.06 -27.80
CA LEU A 114 -28.90 20.43 -27.30
C LEU A 114 -28.93 21.49 -28.41
N LEU A 115 -28.71 21.07 -29.67
CA LEU A 115 -28.76 21.93 -30.86
C LEU A 115 -30.13 21.93 -31.55
N ASP A 116 -31.00 20.98 -31.20
CA ASP A 116 -32.41 20.85 -31.62
C ASP A 116 -33.33 21.48 -30.55
#